data_AF-A0A2M7Q1G0-F1
#
_entry.id   AF-A0A2M7Q1G0-F1
#
_cell.length_a   1.000
_cell.length_b   1.000
_cell.length_c   1.000
_cell.angle_alpha   90.00
_cell.angle_beta   90.00
_cell.angle_gamma   90.00
#
_symmetry.space_group_name_H-M   'P 1'
#
loop_
_entity.id
_entity.type
_entity.pdbx_description
1 polymer ?
#
loop_
_entity_poly.entity_id
_entity_poly.type
_entity_poly.pdbx_seq_one_letter_code
_entity_poly.pdbx_strand_id
1 'polypeptide(L)'
;MTPSVHDALSRRWRHQVVAEDGFVVVGLDERRVATFKQLHHENTALAQDELLLRYRVRNGVVKFATNAFFFQEGHAQDFQAGRFGQFRVDEKGELLLVTLFDQDLKEL
;
A
#
# COMPACT_ATOMS: atom_id res chain seq x y z
N MET A 1 39.87 -2.86 -3.00
CA MET A 1 38.62 -2.87 -2.20
C MET A 1 37.50 -3.28 -3.14
N THR A 2 37.31 -4.59 -3.32
CA THR A 2 36.34 -5.18 -4.26
C THR A 2 34.95 -5.19 -3.61
N PRO A 3 33.90 -4.66 -4.25
CA PRO A 3 32.56 -4.76 -3.70
C PRO A 3 32.11 -6.24 -3.71
N SER A 4 31.53 -6.66 -2.58
CA SER A 4 31.03 -8.01 -2.35
C SER A 4 29.88 -8.35 -3.29
N VAL A 5 29.95 -9.54 -3.89
CA VAL A 5 29.04 -10.09 -4.91
C VAL A 5 27.58 -10.23 -4.42
N HIS A 6 27.34 -10.11 -3.11
CA HIS A 6 26.02 -10.19 -2.50
C HIS A 6 25.11 -8.96 -2.74
N ASP A 7 25.67 -7.77 -2.99
CA ASP A 7 24.84 -6.54 -3.18
C ASP A 7 24.41 -6.34 -4.64
N ALA A 8 25.12 -6.96 -5.59
CA ALA A 8 24.88 -6.80 -7.02
C ALA A 8 23.65 -7.57 -7.53
N LEU A 9 23.30 -8.69 -6.88
CA LEU A 9 22.19 -9.54 -7.31
C LEU A 9 20.84 -8.96 -6.89
N SER A 10 20.71 -8.39 -5.69
CA SER A 10 19.46 -7.81 -5.17
C SER A 10 18.99 -6.56 -5.91
N ARG A 11 19.90 -5.86 -6.61
CA ARG A 11 19.56 -4.71 -7.48
C ARG A 11 19.09 -5.11 -8.87
N ARG A 12 19.56 -6.25 -9.40
CA ARG A 12 19.30 -6.67 -10.77
C ARG A 12 17.87 -7.21 -10.98
N TRP A 13 17.25 -7.77 -9.94
CA TRP A 13 15.86 -8.24 -9.98
C TRP A 13 14.82 -7.10 -9.97
N ARG A 14 15.14 -5.94 -9.38
CA ARG A 14 14.19 -4.80 -9.32
C ARG A 14 14.10 -4.00 -10.63
N HIS A 15 15.09 -4.11 -11.50
CA HIS A 15 15.21 -3.30 -12.73
C HIS A 15 14.48 -3.88 -13.95
N GLN A 16 13.80 -5.01 -13.81
CA GLN A 16 13.08 -5.67 -14.91
C GLN A 16 11.57 -5.82 -14.69
N VAL A 17 11.01 -5.28 -13.60
CA VAL A 17 9.55 -5.26 -13.45
C VAL A 17 9.00 -4.18 -14.37
N VAL A 18 8.40 -4.62 -15.47
CA VAL A 18 7.71 -3.77 -16.45
C VAL A 18 6.64 -2.97 -15.73
N ALA A 19 6.38 -1.75 -16.20
CA ALA A 19 5.28 -0.97 -15.69
C ALA A 19 3.97 -1.75 -15.91
N GLU A 20 3.31 -2.08 -14.82
CA GLU A 20 2.09 -2.89 -14.81
C GLU A 20 1.07 -2.23 -13.89
N ASP A 21 -0.20 -2.31 -14.26
CA ASP A 21 -1.31 -1.92 -13.40
C ASP A 21 -2.12 -3.19 -13.14
N GLY A 22 -2.61 -3.34 -11.93
CA GLY A 22 -3.41 -4.49 -11.56
C GLY A 22 -4.22 -4.25 -10.30
N PHE A 23 -4.81 -5.32 -9.80
CA PHE A 23 -5.58 -5.28 -8.56
C PHE A 23 -5.10 -6.36 -7.61
N VAL A 24 -5.15 -6.04 -6.33
CA VAL A 24 -5.02 -7.02 -5.24
C VAL A 24 -6.34 -7.17 -4.54
N VAL A 25 -6.62 -8.38 -4.07
CA VAL A 25 -7.69 -8.63 -3.12
C VAL A 25 -7.12 -8.48 -1.73
N VAL A 26 -7.78 -7.65 -0.92
CA VAL A 26 -7.52 -7.55 0.52
C VAL A 26 -8.73 -8.06 1.29
N GLY A 27 -8.48 -8.72 2.42
CA GLY A 27 -9.53 -9.03 3.39
C GLY A 27 -9.50 -8.01 4.53
N LEU A 28 -10.67 -7.63 5.02
CA LEU A 28 -10.83 -6.76 6.19
C LEU A 28 -11.09 -7.59 7.44
N ASP A 29 -10.33 -7.35 8.50
CA ASP A 29 -10.66 -7.89 9.82
C ASP A 29 -11.84 -7.15 10.48
N GLU A 30 -12.27 -7.60 11.66
CA GLU A 30 -13.36 -6.99 12.43
C GLU A 30 -13.09 -5.52 12.80
N ARG A 31 -11.82 -5.11 12.84
CA ARG A 31 -11.38 -3.73 13.10
C ARG A 31 -11.18 -2.95 11.81
N ARG A 32 -11.56 -3.51 10.65
CA ARG A 32 -11.43 -2.93 9.31
C ARG A 32 -9.98 -2.74 8.86
N VAL A 33 -9.04 -3.50 9.40
CA VAL A 33 -7.65 -3.52 8.94
C VAL A 33 -7.51 -4.43 7.72
N ALA A 34 -7.03 -3.85 6.61
CA ALA A 34 -6.83 -4.57 5.36
C ALA A 34 -5.54 -5.40 5.38
N THR A 35 -5.67 -6.68 5.05
CA THR A 35 -4.53 -7.59 4.85
C THR A 35 -4.54 -8.14 3.43
N PHE A 36 -3.37 -8.17 2.80
CA PHE A 36 -3.20 -8.76 1.47
C PHE A 36 -3.62 -10.24 1.47
N LYS A 37 -4.47 -10.63 0.52
CA LYS A 37 -4.85 -12.03 0.30
C LYS A 37 -4.20 -12.59 -0.97
N GLN A 38 -4.45 -11.96 -2.11
CA GLN A 38 -3.99 -12.46 -3.41
C GLN A 38 -3.99 -11.37 -4.50
N LEU A 39 -3.37 -11.66 -5.64
CA LEU A 39 -3.59 -10.88 -6.87
C LEU A 39 -4.95 -11.22 -7.46
N HIS A 40 -5.62 -10.23 -8.05
CA HIS A 40 -6.89 -10.44 -8.74
C HIS A 40 -6.67 -11.05 -10.13
N HIS A 41 -7.51 -12.03 -10.48
CA HIS A 41 -7.62 -12.64 -11.79
C HIS A 41 -9.08 -12.59 -12.25
N GLU A 42 -9.35 -12.81 -13.55
CA GLU A 42 -10.70 -12.67 -14.13
C GLU A 42 -11.80 -13.48 -13.40
N ASN A 43 -11.43 -14.60 -12.77
CA ASN A 43 -12.36 -15.49 -12.05
C ASN A 43 -12.27 -15.35 -10.52
N THR A 44 -11.65 -14.29 -10.00
CA THR A 44 -11.55 -14.07 -8.56
C THR A 44 -12.90 -13.55 -8.03
N ALA A 45 -13.64 -14.42 -7.34
CA ALA A 45 -14.82 -14.02 -6.58
C ALA A 45 -14.40 -13.30 -5.29
N LEU A 46 -15.09 -12.21 -4.96
CA LEU A 46 -14.88 -11.46 -3.72
C LEU A 46 -15.87 -11.90 -2.65
N ALA A 47 -15.37 -12.16 -1.45
CA ALA A 47 -16.21 -12.29 -0.26
C ALA A 47 -16.73 -10.92 0.22
N GLN A 48 -17.69 -10.92 1.14
CA GLN A 48 -18.34 -9.71 1.65
C GLN A 48 -17.36 -8.77 2.39
N ASP A 49 -16.33 -9.33 3.02
CA ASP A 49 -15.26 -8.65 3.74
C ASP A 49 -14.03 -8.36 2.87
N GLU A 50 -14.10 -8.63 1.56
CA GLU A 50 -13.00 -8.44 0.62
C GLU A 50 -13.17 -7.21 -0.26
N LEU A 51 -12.06 -6.56 -0.57
CA LEU A 51 -12.00 -5.39 -1.42
C LEU A 51 -10.94 -5.55 -2.52
N LEU A 52 -11.20 -4.95 -3.67
CA LEU A 52 -10.21 -4.77 -4.72
C LEU A 52 -9.51 -3.43 -4.56
N LEU A 53 -8.18 -3.48 -4.46
CA LEU A 53 -7.33 -2.30 -4.44
C LEU A 53 -6.48 -2.27 -5.69
N ARG A 54 -6.55 -1.17 -6.43
CA ARG A 54 -5.72 -0.96 -7.60
C ARG A 54 -4.30 -0.64 -7.17
N TYR A 55 -3.33 -1.25 -7.84
CA TYR A 55 -1.93 -0.89 -7.73
C TYR A 55 -1.32 -0.57 -9.09
N ARG A 56 -0.23 0.18 -9.06
CA ARG A 56 0.57 0.54 -10.22
C ARG A 56 2.04 0.28 -9.91
N VAL A 57 2.72 -0.45 -10.77
CA VAL A 57 4.16 -0.64 -10.74
C VAL A 57 4.79 0.40 -11.65
N ARG A 58 5.66 1.24 -11.09
CA ARG A 58 6.46 2.23 -11.85
C ARG A 58 7.90 2.14 -11.40
N ASN A 59 8.82 1.94 -12.34
CA ASN A 59 10.25 1.76 -12.06
C ASN A 59 10.52 0.67 -10.99
N GLY A 60 9.77 -0.44 -11.04
CA GLY A 60 9.86 -1.52 -10.07
C GLY A 60 9.28 -1.24 -8.68
N VAL A 61 8.57 -0.12 -8.50
CA VAL A 61 7.94 0.25 -7.22
C VAL A 61 6.42 0.14 -7.33
N VAL A 62 5.82 -0.65 -6.44
CA VAL A 62 4.36 -0.77 -6.29
C VAL A 62 3.81 0.48 -5.60
N LYS A 63 2.73 1.03 -6.15
CA LYS A 63 2.01 2.19 -5.60
C LYS A 63 0.51 1.92 -5.59
N PHE A 64 -0.14 2.21 -4.46
CA PHE A 64 -1.60 2.12 -4.29
C PHE A 64 -2.24 3.49 -4.42
N ALA A 65 -1.75 4.45 -3.64
CA ALA A 65 -2.15 5.85 -3.61
C ALA A 65 -0.91 6.76 -3.58
N THR A 66 -1.14 8.07 -3.51
CA THR A 66 -0.11 8.96 -2.98
C THR A 66 0.12 8.62 -1.51
N ASN A 67 1.38 8.35 -1.14
CA ASN A 67 1.77 8.09 0.26
C ASN A 67 1.99 9.41 1.03
N ALA A 68 1.27 10.47 0.68
CA ALA A 68 1.45 11.81 1.24
C ALA A 68 0.23 12.19 2.07
N PHE A 69 0.48 12.62 3.31
CA PHE A 69 -0.50 13.19 4.21
C PHE A 69 -0.14 14.66 4.44
N PHE A 70 -1.09 15.56 4.25
CA PHE A 70 -0.88 17.00 4.43
C PHE A 70 -1.33 17.40 5.82
N PHE A 71 -0.45 18.10 6.55
CA PHE A 71 -0.68 18.60 7.89
C PHE A 71 -0.12 20.01 8.01
N GLN A 72 -0.55 20.74 9.03
CA GLN A 72 -0.07 22.09 9.29
C GLN A 72 1.44 22.10 9.57
N GLU A 73 2.16 23.08 9.01
CA GLU A 73 3.59 23.25 9.27
C GLU A 73 3.87 23.36 10.78
N GLY A 74 4.92 22.67 11.25
CA GLY A 74 5.27 22.59 12.67
C GLY A 74 4.66 21.39 13.43
N HIS A 75 3.66 20.70 12.86
CA HIS A 75 2.96 19.59 13.53
C HIS A 75 3.43 18.19 13.12
N ALA A 76 4.60 18.07 12.49
CA ALA A 76 5.09 16.77 12.02
C ALA A 76 5.21 15.72 13.14
N GLN A 77 5.54 16.14 14.37
CA GLN A 77 5.70 15.26 15.53
C GLN A 77 4.40 14.55 15.92
N ASP A 78 3.25 15.20 15.72
CA ASP A 78 1.93 14.66 16.07
C ASP A 78 1.59 13.43 15.19
N PHE A 79 2.08 13.43 13.94
CA PHE A 79 1.79 12.38 12.95
C PHE A 79 2.90 11.33 12.82
N GLN A 80 4.04 11.50 13.50
CA GLN A 80 5.17 10.56 13.43
C GLN A 80 4.83 9.16 13.96
N ALA A 81 3.86 9.05 14.86
CA ALA A 81 3.39 7.78 15.41
C ALA A 81 2.49 7.00 14.43
N GLY A 82 2.17 7.56 13.26
CA GLY A 82 1.27 6.96 12.27
C GLY A 82 1.73 5.58 11.83
N ARG A 83 0.94 4.56 12.19
CA ARG A 83 1.17 3.16 11.82
C ARG A 83 0.19 2.68 10.76
N PHE A 84 -1.05 3.16 10.82
CA PHE A 84 -2.09 2.83 9.87
C PHE A 84 -2.62 4.10 9.20
N GLY A 85 -3.09 3.95 7.95
CA GLY A 85 -3.80 5.00 7.24
C GLY A 85 -5.24 4.57 6.99
N GLN A 86 -6.19 5.47 7.20
CA GLN A 86 -7.56 5.25 6.73
C GLN A 86 -7.66 5.65 5.27
N PHE A 87 -8.14 4.70 4.46
CA PHE A 87 -8.34 4.93 3.05
C PHE A 87 -9.82 4.87 2.71
N ARG A 88 -10.27 5.83 1.90
CA ARG A 88 -11.49 5.67 1.11
C ARG A 88 -11.12 4.98 -0.18
N VAL A 89 -11.88 3.96 -0.54
CA VAL A 89 -11.71 3.17 -1.76
C VAL A 89 -12.92 3.43 -2.63
N ASP A 90 -12.71 3.81 -3.88
CA ASP A 90 -13.79 4.01 -4.84
C ASP A 90 -14.17 2.69 -5.55
N GLU A 91 -15.19 2.74 -6.41
CA GLU A 91 -15.66 1.57 -7.19
C GLU A 91 -14.60 1.02 -8.16
N LYS A 92 -13.57 1.80 -8.47
CA LYS A 92 -12.44 1.42 -9.33
C LYS A 92 -11.24 0.93 -8.52
N GLY A 93 -11.37 0.78 -7.21
CA GLY A 93 -10.29 0.36 -6.32
C GLY A 93 -9.20 1.42 -6.11
N GLU A 94 -9.43 2.68 -6.49
CA GLU A 94 -8.49 3.76 -6.22
C GLU A 94 -8.59 4.20 -4.76
N LEU A 95 -7.42 4.46 -4.14
CA LEU A 95 -7.31 4.76 -2.73
C LEU A 95 -7.01 6.23 -2.49
N LEU A 96 -7.74 6.83 -1.54
CA LEU A 96 -7.47 8.16 -1.00
C LEU A 96 -7.18 8.05 0.50
N LEU A 97 -5.98 8.45 0.92
CA LEU A 97 -5.63 8.58 2.34
C LEU A 97 -6.39 9.75 2.96
N VAL A 98 -7.11 9.50 4.05
CA VAL A 98 -7.98 10.49 4.72
C VAL A 98 -7.46 10.89 6.09
N THR A 99 -6.99 9.93 6.89
CA THR A 99 -6.43 10.19 8.23
C THR A 99 -5.40 9.11 8.60
N LEU A 100 -4.67 9.33 9.69
CA LEU A 100 -3.67 8.43 10.23
C LEU A 100 -4.09 7.91 11.61
N PHE A 101 -3.62 6.72 11.93
CA PHE A 101 -3.87 6.06 13.21
C PHE A 101 -2.56 5.53 13.78
N ASP A 102 -2.42 5.56 15.10
CA ASP A 102 -1.30 4.93 15.80
C ASP A 102 -1.42 3.39 15.83
N GLN A 103 -0.47 2.73 16.48
CA GLN A 103 -0.42 1.26 16.59
C GLN A 103 -1.66 0.65 17.30
N ASP A 104 -2.34 1.43 18.13
CA ASP A 104 -3.49 1.03 18.95
C ASP A 104 -4.81 1.39 18.27
N LEU A 105 -4.76 1.82 17.00
CA LEU A 105 -5.90 2.30 16.19
C LEU A 105 -6.59 3.53 16.80
N LYS A 106 -5.82 4.41 17.45
CA LYS A 106 -6.26 5.74 17.82
C LYS A 106 -5.90 6.74 16.73
N GLU A 107 -6.87 7.59 16.35
CA GLU A 107 -6.67 8.62 15.33
C GLU A 107 -5.63 9.65 15.79
N LEU A 108 -4.81 10.11 14.83
CA LEU A 108 -3.76 11.11 15.00
C LEU A 108 -4.18 12.48 14.45
#